data_AF-A0A0A0JFV3-F1
#
_entry.id   AF-A0A0A0JFV3-F1
#
_cell.length_a   1.000
_cell.length_b   1.000
_cell.length_c   1.000
_cell.angle_alpha   90.00
_cell.angle_beta   90.00
_cell.angle_gamma   90.00
#
_symmetry.space_group_name_H-M   'P 1'
#
loop_
_entity.id
_entity.type
_entity.pdbx_description
1 polymer ?
#
loop_
_entity_poly.entity_id
_entity_poly.type
_entity_poly.pdbx_seq_one_letter_code
_entity_poly.pdbx_strand_id
1 'polypeptide(L)'
;MNGVVERLRLLNINAPEKRSGAIPAECLSGEAAGVLIELAPRNTPLRVVRHGKDRYGRTLGEAWLSNGTMLGAEVVRRGLAAPLTVGGLAAYRPVIDAARDEAAAAHRGLHGTVPACTVPARVAELKPRDPAAAAVLADLESRTPSAGVAALTDAHRASLVATVMSRG
;
A
#
# COMPACT_ATOMS: atom_id res chain seq x y z
N MET A 1 -30.00 5.30 -16.63
CA MET A 1 -29.63 5.62 -15.23
C MET A 1 -29.21 7.09 -15.18
N ASN A 2 -29.94 7.93 -14.48
CA ASN A 2 -29.65 9.38 -14.34
C ASN A 2 -28.70 9.63 -13.15
N GLY A 3 -27.57 8.92 -13.13
CA GLY A 3 -26.57 9.01 -12.06
C GLY A 3 -25.34 9.80 -12.49
N VAL A 4 -24.62 10.39 -11.51
CA VAL A 4 -23.31 11.00 -11.74
C VAL A 4 -22.24 9.92 -11.62
N VAL A 5 -21.36 9.84 -12.62
CA VAL A 5 -20.16 8.99 -12.56
C VAL A 5 -19.03 9.80 -11.92
N GLU A 6 -18.43 9.26 -10.86
CA GLU A 6 -17.27 9.87 -10.21
C GLU A 6 -16.13 8.87 -10.00
N ARG A 7 -14.90 9.39 -9.92
CA ARG A 7 -13.70 8.62 -9.55
C ARG A 7 -13.38 8.91 -8.09
N LEU A 8 -13.35 7.87 -7.26
CA LEU A 8 -13.02 7.99 -5.83
C LEU A 8 -11.55 7.65 -5.60
N ARG A 9 -10.80 8.54 -4.92
CA ARG A 9 -9.51 8.25 -4.32
C ARG A 9 -9.76 7.96 -2.85
N LEU A 10 -9.60 6.68 -2.48
CA LEU A 10 -9.65 6.25 -1.08
C LEU A 10 -8.64 7.08 -0.27
N LEU A 11 -9.02 7.56 0.90
CA LEU A 11 -8.13 8.34 1.74
C LEU A 11 -7.16 7.42 2.47
N ASN A 12 -6.13 8.03 3.06
CA ASN A 12 -5.24 7.40 4.02
C ASN A 12 -4.43 6.16 3.58
N ILE A 13 -4.54 5.71 2.32
CA ILE A 13 -3.79 4.58 1.75
C ILE A 13 -2.98 4.99 0.51
N ASN A 14 -1.96 4.23 0.16
CA ASN A 14 -1.17 4.34 -1.06
C ASN A 14 -0.86 2.93 -1.59
N ALA A 15 -1.55 2.53 -2.66
CA ALA A 15 -1.33 1.24 -3.29
C ALA A 15 -0.09 1.29 -4.20
N PRO A 16 0.57 0.14 -4.46
CA PRO A 16 1.61 0.05 -5.47
C PRO A 16 1.13 0.52 -6.84
N GLU A 17 1.94 1.34 -7.51
CA GLU A 17 1.60 1.94 -8.79
C GLU A 17 1.74 0.93 -9.94
N LYS A 18 0.82 1.03 -10.90
CA LYS A 18 0.89 0.25 -12.15
C LYS A 18 1.99 0.81 -13.05
N ARG A 19 2.39 0.02 -14.05
CA ARG A 19 3.28 0.47 -15.13
C ARG A 19 2.78 1.78 -15.72
N SER A 20 3.69 2.74 -15.89
CA SER A 20 3.42 4.03 -16.52
C SER A 20 4.54 4.37 -17.50
N GLY A 21 4.28 4.21 -18.80
CA GLY A 21 5.29 4.39 -19.84
C GLY A 21 6.52 3.49 -19.60
N ALA A 22 7.69 4.12 -19.47
CA ALA A 22 8.96 3.45 -19.18
C ALA A 22 9.11 3.02 -17.71
N ILE A 23 8.28 3.53 -16.80
CA ILE A 23 8.33 3.19 -15.37
C ILE A 23 7.71 1.79 -15.20
N PRO A 24 8.47 0.80 -14.69
CA PRO A 24 7.93 -0.54 -14.44
C PRO A 24 6.85 -0.52 -13.37
N ALA A 25 5.98 -1.52 -13.38
CA ALA A 25 4.99 -1.69 -12.34
C ALA A 25 5.66 -1.97 -10.99
N GLU A 26 5.13 -1.41 -9.91
CA GLU A 26 5.58 -1.75 -8.57
C GLU A 26 5.11 -3.15 -8.18
N CYS A 27 5.83 -3.78 -7.26
CA CYS A 27 5.52 -5.11 -6.76
C CYS A 27 4.09 -5.14 -6.18
N LEU A 28 3.32 -6.17 -6.50
CA LEU A 28 1.93 -6.37 -6.10
C LEU A 28 0.91 -5.33 -6.63
N SER A 29 1.27 -4.52 -7.62
CA SER A 29 0.33 -3.53 -8.22
C SER A 29 -0.88 -4.16 -8.93
N GLY A 30 -0.75 -5.39 -9.45
CA GLY A 30 -1.84 -6.14 -10.06
C GLY A 30 -2.87 -6.58 -9.01
N GLU A 31 -2.37 -7.19 -7.94
CA GLU A 31 -3.11 -7.68 -6.79
C GLU A 31 -3.83 -6.53 -6.07
N ALA A 32 -3.12 -5.41 -5.85
CA ALA A 32 -3.69 -4.21 -5.27
C ALA A 32 -4.80 -3.60 -6.13
N ALA A 33 -4.74 -3.74 -7.46
CA ALA A 33 -5.82 -3.33 -8.34
C ALA A 33 -7.01 -4.32 -8.32
N GLY A 34 -6.72 -5.62 -8.20
CA GLY A 34 -7.73 -6.68 -8.20
C GLY A 34 -8.56 -6.71 -6.93
N VAL A 35 -7.99 -6.37 -5.78
CA VAL A 35 -8.66 -6.51 -4.48
C VAL A 35 -9.96 -5.70 -4.39
N LEU A 36 -10.01 -4.49 -4.94
CA LEU A 36 -11.25 -3.70 -4.92
C LEU A 36 -12.33 -4.29 -5.83
N ILE A 37 -11.94 -4.95 -6.92
CA ILE A 37 -12.87 -5.65 -7.81
C ILE A 37 -13.46 -6.87 -7.10
N GLU A 38 -12.66 -7.56 -6.29
CA GLU A 38 -13.09 -8.69 -5.46
C GLU A 38 -14.03 -8.23 -4.33
N LEU A 39 -13.65 -7.18 -3.59
CA LEU A 39 -14.40 -6.68 -2.44
C LEU A 39 -15.71 -6.00 -2.85
N ALA A 40 -15.69 -5.27 -3.96
CA ALA A 40 -16.84 -4.52 -4.46
C ALA A 40 -17.00 -4.73 -5.97
N PRO A 41 -17.48 -5.92 -6.40
CA PRO A 41 -17.83 -6.17 -7.80
C PRO A 41 -18.82 -5.13 -8.33
N ARG A 42 -18.97 -5.04 -9.65
CA ARG A 42 -19.92 -4.10 -10.27
C ARG A 42 -21.31 -4.25 -9.65
N ASN A 43 -21.97 -3.11 -9.44
CA ASN A 43 -23.29 -2.99 -8.79
C ASN A 43 -23.32 -3.30 -7.29
N THR A 44 -22.17 -3.46 -6.62
CA THR A 44 -22.12 -3.52 -5.15
C THR A 44 -22.53 -2.17 -4.57
N PRO A 45 -23.59 -2.11 -3.73
CA PRO A 45 -23.95 -0.89 -3.01
C PRO A 45 -22.86 -0.50 -2.02
N LEU A 46 -22.41 0.75 -2.06
CA LEU A 46 -21.40 1.29 -1.15
C LEU A 46 -21.95 2.50 -0.42
N ARG A 47 -21.67 2.59 0.88
CA ARG A 47 -21.77 3.86 1.60
C ARG A 47 -20.50 4.65 1.33
N VAL A 48 -20.62 5.88 0.83
CA VAL A 48 -19.46 6.72 0.47
C VAL A 48 -19.49 8.02 1.29
N VAL A 49 -18.38 8.33 1.96
CA VAL A 49 -18.15 9.62 2.64
C VAL A 49 -17.18 10.44 1.81
N ARG A 50 -17.53 11.70 1.51
CA ARG A 50 -16.78 12.59 0.61
C ARG A 50 -16.16 13.74 1.38
N HIS A 51 -14.93 14.10 1.00
CA HIS A 51 -14.13 15.16 1.63
C HIS A 51 -13.62 16.21 0.62
N GLY A 52 -14.23 16.28 -0.57
CA GLY A 52 -13.85 17.22 -1.63
C GLY A 52 -13.21 16.53 -2.82
N LYS A 53 -12.38 17.26 -3.57
CA LYS A 53 -11.70 16.76 -4.77
C LYS A 53 -10.21 17.10 -4.76
N ASP A 54 -9.41 16.24 -5.37
CA ASP A 54 -8.01 16.54 -5.64
C ASP A 54 -7.83 17.35 -6.93
N ARG A 55 -6.57 17.77 -7.20
CA ARG A 55 -6.21 18.52 -8.42
C ARG A 55 -6.50 17.79 -9.73
N TYR A 56 -6.79 16.49 -9.69
CA TYR A 56 -7.14 15.66 -10.84
C TYR A 56 -8.65 15.45 -10.98
N GLY A 57 -9.45 16.15 -10.17
CA GLY A 57 -10.90 16.06 -10.14
C GLY A 57 -11.46 14.78 -9.52
N ARG A 58 -10.61 13.92 -8.93
CA ARG A 58 -11.07 12.72 -8.21
C ARG A 58 -11.69 13.15 -6.90
N THR A 59 -12.83 12.56 -6.56
CA THR A 59 -13.43 12.72 -5.24
C THR A 59 -12.50 12.09 -4.21
N LEU A 60 -12.14 12.85 -3.17
CA LEU A 60 -11.44 12.33 -2.00
C LEU A 60 -12.48 11.77 -1.04
N GLY A 61 -12.31 10.54 -0.58
CA GLY A 61 -13.29 9.95 0.30
C GLY A 61 -12.99 8.53 0.72
N GLU A 62 -13.94 7.94 1.40
CA GLU A 62 -13.89 6.55 1.84
C GLU A 62 -15.18 5.84 1.46
N ALA A 63 -15.07 4.52 1.34
CA ALA A 63 -16.16 3.65 0.94
C ALA A 63 -16.27 2.44 1.86
N TRP A 64 -17.51 2.05 2.16
CA TRP A 64 -17.83 0.91 3.01
C TRP A 64 -18.86 0.01 2.34
N LEU A 65 -18.69 -1.30 2.54
CA LEU A 65 -19.70 -2.31 2.28
C LEU A 65 -20.86 -2.19 3.28
N SER A 66 -22.00 -2.76 2.94
CA SER A 66 -23.21 -2.75 3.79
C SER A 66 -23.01 -3.40 5.16
N ASN A 67 -22.08 -4.36 5.26
CA ASN A 67 -21.71 -5.03 6.51
C ASN A 67 -20.72 -4.22 7.37
N GLY A 68 -20.35 -3.00 6.96
CA GLY A 68 -19.45 -2.12 7.70
C GLY A 68 -17.97 -2.27 7.34
N THR A 69 -17.59 -3.18 6.44
CA THR A 69 -16.19 -3.30 5.97
C THR A 69 -15.76 -2.05 5.23
N MET A 70 -14.71 -1.38 5.72
CA MET A 70 -14.06 -0.23 5.08
C MET A 70 -13.10 -0.72 3.99
N LEU A 71 -13.31 -0.30 2.74
CA LEU A 71 -12.53 -0.79 1.60
C LEU A 71 -11.04 -0.44 1.72
N GLY A 72 -10.71 0.79 2.10
CA GLY A 72 -9.31 1.22 2.26
C GLY A 72 -8.56 0.40 3.31
N ALA A 73 -9.19 0.17 4.47
CA ALA A 73 -8.60 -0.64 5.53
C ALA A 73 -8.42 -2.10 5.10
N GLU A 74 -9.34 -2.67 4.33
CA GLU A 74 -9.23 -4.05 3.86
C GLU A 74 -8.08 -4.23 2.84
N VAL A 75 -7.86 -3.26 1.95
CA VAL A 75 -6.71 -3.27 1.03
C VAL A 75 -5.40 -3.31 1.83
N VAL A 76 -5.28 -2.46 2.87
CA VAL A 76 -4.09 -2.40 3.72
C VAL A 76 -3.95 -3.66 4.57
N ARG A 77 -5.05 -4.20 5.10
CA ARG A 77 -5.08 -5.43 5.89
C ARG A 77 -4.53 -6.62 5.11
N ARG A 78 -4.78 -6.67 3.80
CA ARG A 78 -4.22 -7.68 2.90
C ARG A 78 -2.76 -7.42 2.51
N GLY A 79 -2.14 -6.35 3.02
CA GLY A 79 -0.76 -5.96 2.73
C GLY A 79 -0.59 -5.37 1.33
N LEU A 80 -1.64 -4.80 0.74
CA LEU A 80 -1.66 -4.32 -0.66
C LEU A 80 -1.68 -2.79 -0.79
N ALA A 81 -1.53 -2.06 0.31
CA ALA A 81 -1.31 -0.62 0.30
C ALA A 81 -0.60 -0.17 1.57
N ALA A 82 0.17 0.91 1.45
CA ALA A 82 0.81 1.59 2.56
C ALA A 82 -0.11 2.67 3.15
N PRO A 83 -0.04 2.96 4.45
CA PRO A 83 -0.71 4.12 5.00
C PRO A 83 -0.11 5.45 4.47
N LEU A 84 -0.91 6.34 3.85
CA LEU A 84 -0.46 7.67 3.39
C LEU A 84 -1.50 8.78 3.65
N THR A 85 -1.10 9.86 4.34
CA THR A 85 -1.97 11.03 4.52
C THR A 85 -1.73 12.08 3.45
N VAL A 86 -2.79 12.50 2.76
CA VAL A 86 -2.75 13.57 1.75
C VAL A 86 -3.63 14.74 2.20
N GLY A 87 -3.11 15.96 2.08
CA GLY A 87 -3.87 17.19 2.36
C GLY A 87 -4.31 17.35 3.82
N GLY A 88 -3.61 16.73 4.78
CA GLY A 88 -3.93 16.80 6.21
C GLY A 88 -5.17 16.00 6.65
N LEU A 89 -5.85 15.32 5.72
CA LEU A 89 -7.02 14.49 6.03
C LEU A 89 -6.59 13.15 6.63
N ALA A 90 -6.44 13.10 7.96
CA ALA A 90 -5.95 11.92 8.69
C ALA A 90 -7.03 11.14 9.45
N ALA A 91 -8.32 11.45 9.22
CA ALA A 91 -9.44 10.93 10.02
C ALA A 91 -9.50 9.39 10.11
N TYR A 92 -9.02 8.68 9.09
CA TYR A 92 -9.04 7.21 9.06
C TYR A 92 -7.68 6.57 9.34
N ARG A 93 -6.66 7.35 9.70
CA ARG A 93 -5.33 6.79 10.01
C ARG A 93 -5.33 5.72 11.10
N PRO A 94 -6.03 5.88 12.24
CA PRO A 94 -6.01 4.85 13.28
C PRO A 94 -6.44 3.46 12.78
N VAL A 95 -7.50 3.37 11.97
CA VAL A 95 -7.97 2.08 11.41
C VAL A 95 -7.05 1.56 10.30
N ILE A 96 -6.45 2.44 9.50
CA ILE A 96 -5.49 2.07 8.47
C ILE A 96 -4.17 1.57 9.08
N ASP A 97 -3.68 2.23 10.12
CA ASP A 97 -2.45 1.85 10.81
C ASP A 97 -2.63 0.50 11.52
N ALA A 98 -3.77 0.27 12.17
CA ALA A 98 -4.11 -1.04 12.73
C ALA A 98 -4.14 -2.14 11.65
N ALA A 99 -4.73 -1.87 10.48
CA ALA A 99 -4.76 -2.81 9.37
C ALA A 99 -3.35 -3.12 8.83
N ARG A 100 -2.44 -2.14 8.78
CA ARG A 100 -1.03 -2.35 8.41
C ARG A 100 -0.36 -3.27 9.42
N ASP A 101 -0.58 -3.03 10.71
CA ASP A 101 0.05 -3.82 11.77
C ASP A 101 -0.45 -5.28 11.75
N GLU A 102 -1.73 -5.51 11.45
CA GLU A 102 -2.27 -6.85 11.18
C GLU A 102 -1.61 -7.51 9.96
N ALA A 103 -1.42 -6.76 8.86
CA ALA A 103 -0.75 -7.28 7.67
C ALA A 103 0.71 -7.66 7.95
N ALA A 104 1.40 -6.85 8.76
CA ALA A 104 2.77 -7.09 9.20
C ALA A 104 2.87 -8.36 10.06
N ALA A 105 2.01 -8.48 11.07
CA ALA A 105 1.99 -9.63 11.98
C ALA A 105 1.72 -10.96 11.24
N ALA A 106 0.95 -10.90 10.15
CA ALA A 106 0.63 -12.06 9.34
C ALA A 106 1.51 -12.21 8.07
N HIS A 107 2.56 -11.39 7.92
CA HIS A 107 3.45 -11.40 6.76
C HIS A 107 2.72 -11.33 5.40
N ARG A 108 1.65 -10.54 5.30
CA ARG A 108 0.82 -10.44 4.11
C ARG A 108 1.36 -9.42 3.11
N GLY A 109 1.21 -9.74 1.83
CA GLY A 109 1.52 -8.83 0.73
C GLY A 109 2.91 -8.23 0.83
N LEU A 110 3.00 -6.90 0.89
CA LEU A 110 4.25 -6.15 0.97
C LEU A 110 5.10 -6.47 2.21
N HIS A 111 4.51 -7.08 3.25
CA HIS A 111 5.22 -7.54 4.45
C HIS A 111 5.74 -8.99 4.35
N GLY A 112 5.42 -9.71 3.29
CA GLY A 112 5.83 -11.10 3.09
C GLY A 112 7.14 -11.23 2.32
N THR A 113 7.73 -12.42 2.37
CA THR A 113 8.90 -12.81 1.54
C THR A 113 8.49 -13.44 0.20
N VAL A 114 7.19 -13.38 -0.14
CA VAL A 114 6.65 -13.88 -1.41
C VAL A 114 5.61 -12.85 -1.91
N PRO A 115 5.62 -12.50 -3.21
CA PRO A 115 6.56 -12.96 -4.25
C PRO A 115 7.95 -12.32 -4.11
N ALA A 116 8.93 -12.82 -4.88
CA ALA A 116 10.33 -12.38 -4.81
C ALA A 116 10.56 -10.87 -5.01
N CYS A 117 9.59 -10.15 -5.58
CA CYS A 117 9.70 -8.70 -5.77
C CYS A 117 9.50 -7.89 -4.49
N THR A 118 9.00 -8.47 -3.39
CA THR A 118 8.76 -7.72 -2.15
C THR A 118 10.09 -7.33 -1.50
N VAL A 119 10.08 -6.23 -0.74
CA VAL A 119 11.29 -5.76 -0.06
C VAL A 119 11.86 -6.82 0.89
N PRO A 120 11.04 -7.48 1.75
CA PRO A 120 11.55 -8.54 2.61
C PRO A 120 12.17 -9.72 1.83
N ALA A 121 11.57 -10.11 0.70
CA ALA A 121 12.11 -11.19 -0.14
C ALA A 121 13.48 -10.82 -0.71
N ARG A 122 13.59 -9.62 -1.30
CA ARG A 122 14.84 -9.13 -1.87
C ARG A 122 15.96 -9.04 -0.85
N VAL A 123 15.66 -8.56 0.37
CA VAL A 123 16.64 -8.51 1.47
C VAL A 123 17.07 -9.91 1.90
N ALA A 124 16.15 -10.87 1.95
CA ALA A 124 16.46 -12.25 2.30
C ALA A 124 17.38 -12.95 1.27
N GLU A 125 17.34 -12.52 0.01
CA GLU A 125 18.15 -13.07 -1.09
C GLU A 125 19.54 -12.43 -1.24
N LEU A 126 19.80 -11.28 -0.59
CA LEU A 126 21.10 -10.59 -0.69
C LEU A 126 22.26 -11.48 -0.25
N LYS A 127 23.33 -11.49 -1.03
CA LYS A 127 24.59 -12.17 -0.72
C LYS A 127 25.59 -11.20 -0.06
N PRO A 128 26.64 -11.71 0.61
CA PRO A 128 27.76 -10.88 1.06
C PRO A 128 28.31 -10.00 -0.07
N ARG A 129 28.42 -8.68 0.15
CA ARG A 129 28.90 -7.65 -0.79
C ARG A 129 28.07 -7.48 -2.06
N ASP A 130 26.75 -7.69 -1.97
CA ASP A 130 25.85 -7.47 -3.11
C ASP A 130 25.77 -5.97 -3.48
N PRO A 131 26.09 -5.56 -4.72
CA PRO A 131 25.99 -4.15 -5.13
C PRO A 131 24.54 -3.61 -5.09
N ALA A 132 23.53 -4.48 -5.16
CA ALA A 132 22.13 -4.07 -5.00
C ALA A 132 21.77 -3.68 -3.56
N ALA A 133 22.58 -4.09 -2.56
CA ALA A 133 22.35 -3.77 -1.15
C ALA A 133 22.28 -2.26 -0.90
N ALA A 134 23.13 -1.47 -1.55
CA ALA A 134 23.17 -0.01 -1.39
C ALA A 134 21.85 0.65 -1.82
N ALA A 135 21.27 0.20 -2.94
CA ALA A 135 20.00 0.75 -3.43
C ALA A 135 18.81 0.37 -2.54
N VAL A 136 18.79 -0.87 -2.04
CA VAL A 136 17.76 -1.33 -1.10
C VAL A 136 17.84 -0.57 0.22
N LEU A 137 19.05 -0.38 0.74
CA LEU A 137 19.28 0.39 1.96
C LEU A 137 18.82 1.84 1.81
N ALA A 138 19.17 2.49 0.69
CA ALA A 138 18.77 3.87 0.44
C ALA A 138 17.23 4.05 0.40
N ASP A 139 16.48 3.09 -0.16
CA ASP A 139 15.02 3.14 -0.13
C ASP A 139 14.47 2.90 1.28
N LEU A 140 15.03 1.93 2.02
CA LEU A 140 14.65 1.65 3.41
C LEU A 140 14.83 2.88 4.33
N GLU A 141 15.88 3.67 4.12
CA GLU A 141 16.17 4.86 4.92
C GLU A 141 15.51 6.15 4.38
N SER A 142 14.85 6.07 3.22
CA SER A 142 14.24 7.22 2.56
C SER A 142 13.05 7.78 3.36
N ARG A 143 12.97 9.12 3.41
CA ARG A 143 11.79 9.86 3.91
C ARG A 143 10.61 9.82 2.93
N THR A 144 10.88 9.52 1.67
CA THR A 144 9.87 9.34 0.61
C THR A 144 10.11 7.99 -0.08
N PRO A 145 9.89 6.89 0.64
CA PRO A 145 10.21 5.56 0.15
C PRO A 145 9.22 5.08 -0.93
N SER A 146 9.60 4.03 -1.65
CA SER A 146 8.68 3.30 -2.53
C SER A 146 7.45 2.79 -1.76
N ALA A 147 6.35 2.53 -2.46
CA ALA A 147 5.11 2.07 -1.80
C ALA A 147 5.33 0.77 -1.01
N GLY A 148 6.22 -0.11 -1.49
CA GLY A 148 6.58 -1.35 -0.80
C GLY A 148 7.27 -1.11 0.54
N VAL A 149 8.25 -0.20 0.57
CA VAL A 149 8.94 0.18 1.82
C VAL A 149 8.01 1.00 2.73
N ALA A 150 7.17 1.87 2.18
CA ALA A 150 6.19 2.66 2.92
C ALA A 150 5.13 1.80 3.63
N ALA A 151 4.85 0.60 3.12
CA ALA A 151 3.89 -0.31 3.74
C ALA A 151 4.47 -0.98 4.99
N LEU A 152 5.79 -1.17 5.07
CA LEU A 152 6.43 -1.81 6.21
C LEU A 152 6.24 -1.01 7.50
N THR A 153 6.08 -1.71 8.62
CA THR A 153 6.17 -1.10 9.95
C THR A 153 7.61 -0.65 10.22
N ASP A 154 7.77 0.33 11.12
CA ASP A 154 9.10 0.83 11.49
C ASP A 154 10.01 -0.29 12.03
N ALA A 155 9.45 -1.19 12.84
CA ALA A 155 10.18 -2.35 13.35
C ALA A 155 10.63 -3.28 12.23
N HIS A 156 9.76 -3.56 11.25
CA HIS A 156 10.11 -4.42 10.12
C HIS A 156 11.18 -3.75 9.25
N ARG A 157 11.04 -2.45 8.96
CA ARG A 157 12.05 -1.67 8.23
C ARG A 157 13.41 -1.68 8.93
N ALA A 158 13.44 -1.45 10.24
CA ALA A 158 14.68 -1.48 11.02
C ALA A 158 15.36 -2.86 10.99
N SER A 159 14.58 -3.94 11.10
CA SER A 159 15.10 -5.31 10.96
C SER A 159 15.72 -5.56 9.59
N LEU A 160 15.10 -5.05 8.52
CA LEU A 160 15.63 -5.19 7.17
C LEU A 160 16.90 -4.37 6.98
N VAL A 161 16.97 -3.13 7.48
CA VAL A 161 18.20 -2.32 7.46
C VAL A 161 19.36 -3.05 8.12
N ALA A 162 19.16 -3.60 9.32
CA ALA A 162 20.20 -4.38 10.00
C ALA A 162 20.66 -5.60 9.18
N THR A 163 19.71 -6.29 8.54
CA THR A 163 20.01 -7.44 7.68
C THR A 163 20.83 -7.02 6.46
N VAL A 164 20.46 -5.94 5.79
CA VAL A 164 21.19 -5.41 4.62
C VAL A 164 22.62 -5.02 5.04
N MET A 165 22.79 -4.32 6.16
CA MET A 165 24.11 -3.90 6.66
C MET A 165 25.03 -5.06 7.05
N SER A 166 24.48 -6.20 7.50
CA SER A 166 25.30 -7.39 7.78
C SER A 166 25.75 -8.14 6.53
N ARG A 167 25.13 -7.86 5.38
CA ARG A 167 25.33 -8.56 4.11
C ARG A 167 25.97 -7.67 3.03
N GLY A 168 25.89 -6.35 3.12
CA GLY A 168 26.62 -5.42 2.25
C GLY A 168 28.09 -5.31 2.64
#